data_AF-A0A167Z5C3-F1
#
_entry.id   AF-A0A167Z5C3-F1
#
_cell.length_a   1.000
_cell.length_b   1.000
_cell.length_c   1.000
_cell.angle_alpha   90.00
_cell.angle_beta   90.00
_cell.angle_gamma   90.00
#
_symmetry.space_group_name_H-M   'P 1'
#
loop_
_entity.id
_entity.type
_entity.pdbx_description
1 polymer ?
#
loop_
_entity_poly.entity_id
_entity_poly.type
_entity_poly.pdbx_seq_one_letter_code
_entity_poly.pdbx_strand_id
1 'polypeptide(L)'
;MPVRIPAARTSEVLSFGVAGVGAFAPLYLLLAPGAEETLARQTARWAPRWERVAARYVAAPSSARTASPSRACPAPRRRSTGGSAAGWRG
;
A
#
# COMPACT_ATOMS: atom_id res chain seq x y z
N MET A 1 1.30 -15.03 -44.08
CA MET A 1 1.52 -15.91 -42.91
C MET A 1 0.20 -16.03 -42.15
N PRO A 2 -0.46 -17.19 -42.10
CA PRO A 2 -1.69 -17.33 -41.32
C PRO A 2 -1.37 -17.23 -39.82
N VAL A 3 -2.01 -16.28 -39.13
CA VAL A 3 -1.91 -16.12 -37.68
C VAL A 3 -2.63 -17.30 -37.04
N ARG A 4 -1.88 -18.19 -36.35
CA ARG A 4 -2.48 -19.25 -35.53
C ARG A 4 -2.68 -18.73 -34.12
N ILE A 5 -3.94 -18.49 -33.75
CA ILE A 5 -4.31 -18.16 -32.38
C ILE A 5 -4.16 -19.44 -31.55
N PRO A 6 -3.28 -19.47 -30.53
CA PRO A 6 -3.14 -20.63 -29.66
C PRO A 6 -4.48 -20.89 -28.96
N ALA A 7 -4.86 -22.17 -28.86
CA ALA A 7 -6.04 -22.55 -28.11
C ALA A 7 -5.94 -22.03 -26.67
N ALA A 8 -7.01 -21.42 -26.18
CA ALA A 8 -7.05 -20.85 -24.84
C ALA A 8 -6.66 -21.91 -23.81
N ARG A 9 -5.69 -21.59 -22.95
CA ARG A 9 -5.29 -22.50 -21.88
C ARG A 9 -6.45 -22.66 -20.91
N THR A 10 -6.56 -23.82 -20.26
CA THR A 10 -7.61 -24.07 -19.26
C THR A 10 -7.63 -23.00 -18.17
N SER A 11 -6.45 -22.45 -17.81
CA SER A 11 -6.33 -21.32 -16.89
C SER A 11 -7.01 -20.05 -17.40
N GLU A 12 -6.88 -19.73 -18.69
CA GLU A 12 -7.52 -18.56 -19.29
C GLU A 12 -9.03 -18.74 -19.32
N VAL A 13 -9.51 -19.92 -19.74
CA VAL A 13 -10.94 -20.25 -19.72
C VAL A 13 -11.51 -20.12 -18.31
N LEU A 14 -10.78 -20.61 -17.30
CA LEU A 14 -11.18 -20.49 -15.91
C LEU A 14 -11.21 -19.02 -15.46
N SER A 15 -10.20 -18.22 -15.80
CA SER A 15 -10.18 -16.79 -15.50
C SER A 15 -11.35 -16.04 -16.14
N PHE A 16 -11.65 -16.31 -17.41
CA PHE A 16 -12.80 -15.70 -18.09
C PHE A 16 -14.13 -16.16 -17.49
N GLY A 17 -14.24 -17.43 -17.11
CA GLY A 17 -15.42 -17.95 -16.40
C GLY A 17 -15.62 -17.29 -15.04
N VAL A 18 -14.56 -17.20 -14.23
CA VAL A 18 -14.59 -16.51 -12.94
C VAL A 18 -14.93 -15.03 -13.11
N ALA A 19 -14.33 -14.35 -14.09
CA ALA A 19 -14.64 -12.96 -14.38
C ALA A 19 -16.11 -12.75 -14.79
N GLY A 20 -16.64 -13.63 -15.65
CA GLY A 20 -18.04 -13.60 -16.06
C GLY A 20 -18.98 -13.79 -14.87
N VAL A 21 -18.81 -14.85 -14.09
CA VAL A 21 -19.64 -15.10 -12.89
C VAL A 21 -19.49 -13.98 -11.87
N GLY A 22 -18.27 -13.49 -11.64
CA GLY A 22 -17.98 -12.39 -10.73
C GLY A 22 -18.66 -11.07 -11.16
N ALA A 23 -18.75 -10.79 -12.46
CA ALA A 23 -19.44 -9.62 -12.98
C ALA A 23 -20.96 -9.65 -12.72
N PHE A 24 -21.57 -10.85 -12.71
CA PHE A 24 -23.00 -11.03 -12.42
C PHE A 24 -23.30 -11.21 -10.93
N ALA A 25 -22.30 -11.49 -10.09
CA ALA A 25 -22.48 -11.71 -8.67
C ALA A 25 -23.21 -10.54 -7.93
N PRO A 26 -22.93 -9.25 -8.20
CA PRO A 26 -23.65 -8.14 -7.56
C PRO A 26 -25.14 -8.12 -7.89
N LEU A 27 -25.50 -8.45 -9.14
CA LEU A 27 -26.90 -8.50 -9.57
C LEU A 27 -27.65 -9.66 -8.91
N TYR A 28 -26.99 -10.82 -8.76
CA TYR A 28 -27.55 -11.94 -8.03
C TYR A 28 -27.80 -11.60 -6.56
N LEU A 29 -26.84 -10.94 -5.89
CA LEU A 29 -26.97 -10.52 -4.50
C LEU A 29 -28.08 -9.47 -4.31
N LEU A 30 -28.29 -8.58 -5.30
CA LEU A 30 -29.34 -7.57 -5.25
C LEU A 30 -30.76 -8.15 -5.40
N LEU A 31 -30.91 -9.22 -6.20
CA LEU A 31 -32.21 -9.83 -6.49
C LEU A 31 -32.57 -10.98 -5.53
N ALA A 32 -31.58 -11.56 -4.84
CA ALA A 32 -31.82 -12.69 -3.94
C ALA A 32 -32.36 -12.23 -2.57
N PRO A 33 -33.54 -12.72 -2.14
CA PRO A 33 -34.07 -12.39 -0.82
C PRO A 33 -33.17 -12.98 0.28
N GLY A 34 -32.75 -12.17 1.25
CA GLY A 34 -31.89 -12.59 2.36
C GLY A 34 -30.39 -12.71 2.02
N ALA A 35 -29.95 -12.15 0.89
CA ALA A 35 -28.55 -12.12 0.49
C ALA A 35 -27.65 -11.45 1.54
N GLU A 36 -28.10 -10.33 2.12
CA GLU A 36 -27.34 -9.58 3.14
C GLU A 36 -27.04 -10.43 4.40
N GLU A 37 -28.03 -11.17 4.92
CA GLU A 37 -27.84 -12.02 6.11
C GLU A 37 -26.85 -13.16 5.82
N THR A 38 -26.95 -13.75 4.64
CA THR A 38 -26.03 -14.82 4.22
C THR A 38 -24.63 -14.28 4.00
N LEU A 39 -24.51 -13.13 3.35
CA LEU A 39 -23.24 -12.44 3.13
C LEU A 39 -22.60 -12.06 4.46
N ALA A 40 -23.35 -11.46 5.39
CA ALA A 40 -22.88 -11.11 6.73
C ALA A 40 -22.38 -12.34 7.52
N ARG A 41 -23.12 -13.46 7.50
CA ARG A 41 -22.70 -14.71 8.15
C ARG A 41 -21.43 -15.29 7.54
N GLN A 42 -21.27 -15.19 6.22
CA GLN A 42 -20.08 -15.68 5.54
C GLN A 42 -18.88 -14.76 5.77
N THR A 43 -19.05 -13.44 5.64
CA THR A 43 -17.99 -12.44 5.85
C THR A 43 -17.49 -12.46 7.29
N ALA A 44 -18.35 -12.65 8.29
CA ALA A 44 -17.95 -12.78 9.68
C ALA A 44 -16.92 -13.89 9.95
N ARG A 45 -16.88 -14.94 9.12
CA ARG A 45 -15.92 -16.06 9.29
C ARG A 45 -14.50 -15.70 8.87
N TRP A 46 -14.36 -14.88 7.83
CA TRP A 46 -13.06 -14.64 7.19
C TRP A 46 -12.58 -13.19 7.27
N ALA A 47 -13.47 -12.22 7.44
CA ALA A 47 -13.13 -10.80 7.54
C ALA A 47 -12.10 -10.50 8.65
N PRO A 48 -12.19 -11.04 9.88
CA PRO A 48 -11.21 -10.74 10.93
C PRO A 48 -9.81 -11.28 10.63
N ARG A 49 -9.70 -12.36 9.84
CA ARG A 49 -8.40 -12.85 9.36
C ARG A 49 -7.87 -11.94 8.25
N TRP A 50 -8.74 -11.49 7.38
CA TRP A 50 -8.41 -10.56 6.30
C TRP A 50 -7.95 -9.19 6.83
N GLU A 51 -8.58 -8.67 7.87
CA GLU A 51 -8.17 -7.43 8.54
C GLU A 51 -6.74 -7.53 9.07
N ARG A 52 -6.36 -8.67 9.67
CA ARG A 52 -4.98 -8.92 10.12
C ARG A 52 -3.97 -8.94 8.97
N VAL A 53 -4.35 -9.47 7.81
CA VAL A 53 -3.51 -9.46 6.60
C VAL A 53 -3.43 -8.05 6.01
N ALA A 54 -4.56 -7.35 5.90
CA ALA A 54 -4.63 -5.99 5.39
C ALA A 54 -3.82 -5.00 6.26
N ALA A 55 -3.94 -5.10 7.59
CA ALA A 55 -3.15 -4.30 8.52
C ALA A 55 -1.64 -4.53 8.37
N ARG A 56 -1.23 -5.74 7.97
CA ARG A 56 0.18 -6.11 7.81
C ARG A 56 0.77 -5.75 6.46
N TYR A 57 -0.03 -5.80 5.39
CA TYR A 57 0.48 -5.74 4.01
C TYR A 57 -0.12 -4.64 3.15
N VAL A 58 -1.29 -4.11 3.52
CA VAL A 58 -2.01 -3.07 2.76
C VAL A 58 -1.87 -1.69 3.41
N ALA A 59 -1.83 -1.63 4.75
CA ALA A 59 -1.45 -0.41 5.45
C ALA A 59 0.02 -0.09 5.14
N ALA A 60 0.27 1.07 4.53
CA ALA A 60 1.61 1.45 4.10
C ALA A 60 2.59 1.49 5.30
N PRO A 61 3.78 0.86 5.21
CA PRO A 61 4.82 0.96 6.25
C PRO A 61 5.43 2.37 6.37
N SER A 62 4.99 3.33 5.57
CA SER A 62 5.59 4.67 5.46
C SER A 62 5.24 5.62 6.62
N SER A 63 4.19 5.36 7.39
CA SER A 63 3.81 6.24 8.51
C SER A 63 4.78 6.17 9.71
N ALA A 64 5.64 5.16 9.76
CA ALA A 64 6.62 5.00 10.84
C ALA A 64 7.98 5.68 10.58
N ARG A 65 8.20 6.29 9.40
CA ARG A 65 9.52 6.82 8.99
C ARG A 65 9.62 8.36 8.95
N THR A 66 8.79 9.08 9.70
CA THR A 66 8.95 10.56 9.81
C THR A 66 9.55 11.01 11.14
N ALA A 67 9.75 10.11 12.10
CA ALA A 67 10.61 10.41 13.25
C ALA A 67 12.07 10.05 12.92
N SER A 68 12.67 10.79 11.99
CA SER A 68 14.13 10.92 11.98
C SER A 68 14.46 11.83 13.16
N PRO A 69 15.07 11.33 14.27
CA PRO A 69 15.62 12.25 15.25
C PRO A 69 16.71 13.00 14.51
N SER A 70 16.48 14.29 14.28
CA SER A 70 17.51 15.19 13.81
C SER A 70 18.74 14.91 14.66
N ARG A 71 19.78 14.32 14.06
CA ARG A 71 21.12 14.38 14.63
C ARG A 71 21.41 15.86 14.79
N ALA A 72 21.22 16.37 16.00
CA ALA A 72 21.62 17.73 16.35
C ALA A 72 23.09 17.83 15.97
N CYS A 73 23.37 18.68 14.98
CA CYS A 73 24.73 19.02 14.59
C CYS A 73 25.41 19.59 15.83
N PRO A 74 26.57 19.08 16.28
CA PRO A 74 27.28 19.74 17.37
C PRO A 74 27.73 21.11 16.87
N ALA A 75 27.28 22.16 17.55
CA ALA A 75 27.57 23.55 17.20
C ALA A 75 29.08 23.78 17.11
N PRO A 76 29.58 24.53 16.09
CA PRO A 76 31.00 24.81 15.97
C PRO A 76 31.46 25.71 17.12
N ARG A 77 32.38 25.20 17.93
CA ARG A 77 33.03 25.91 19.04
C ARG A 77 33.83 27.10 18.46
N ARG A 78 33.33 28.32 18.66
CA ARG A 78 33.99 29.57 18.25
C ARG A 78 35.36 29.67 18.95
N ARG A 79 36.45 29.38 18.22
CA ARG A 79 37.81 29.58 18.69
C ARG A 79 38.17 31.05 18.46
N SER A 80 38.22 31.86 19.51
CA SER A 80 38.76 33.22 19.44
C SER A 80 40.28 33.13 19.32
N THR A 81 40.80 33.07 18.10
CA THR A 81 42.19 33.41 17.85
C THR A 81 42.28 34.93 17.76
N GLY A 82 42.83 35.54 18.81
CA GLY A 82 43.34 36.90 18.75
C GLY A 82 44.32 37.02 17.60
N GLY A 83 44.09 38.02 16.75
CA GLY A 83 44.89 38.34 15.59
C GLY A 83 44.99 39.85 15.48
N SER A 84 46.10 40.35 16.04
CA SER A 84 46.61 41.71 15.93
C SER A 84 46.44 42.30 14.53
N ALA A 85 45.73 43.43 14.42
CA ALA A 85 45.81 44.33 13.28
C ALA A 85 46.46 45.63 13.75
N ALA A 86 47.79 45.62 13.72
CA ALA A 86 48.59 46.82 13.72
C ALA A 86 48.30 47.64 12.46
N GLY A 87 48.23 48.96 12.64
CA GLY A 87 48.70 49.95 11.68
C GLY A 87 47.79 50.26 10.51
N TRP A 88 46.92 51.27 10.67
CA TRP A 88 46.63 52.29 9.64
C TRP A 88 46.07 53.55 10.33
N ARG A 89 46.95 54.51 10.66
CA ARG A 89 46.67 55.96 10.76
C ARG A 89 47.98 56.70 11.06
N GLY A 90 48.35 57.64 10.18
CA GLY A 90 49.40 58.64 10.39
C GLY A 90 50.61 58.44 9.51
#